data_AF-A0A5C7PNR5-F1
#
_entry.id   AF-A0A5C7PNR5-F1
#
_cell.length_a   1.000
_cell.length_b   1.000
_cell.length_c   1.000
_cell.angle_alpha   90.00
_cell.angle_beta   90.00
_cell.angle_gamma   90.00
#
_symmetry.space_group_name_H-M   'P 1'
#
loop_
_entity.id
_entity.type
_entity.pdbx_description
1 polymer ?
#
loop_
_entity_poly.entity_id
_entity_poly.type
_entity_poly.pdbx_seq_one_letter_code
_entity_poly.pdbx_strand_id
1 'polypeptide(L)'
;MRAEMMSAVLETARGKNWRVGIYGENWEAIDPTARRTTYDFAVNRALYKGCKIALGNNQFGDTRGFVSDRIFQVLAAGTFFLQQKISGLKELTGITPGVHFIEWDDLDDLRYKLIYWMDPAQDDMRQRIAERGRRFVETYHTYDARVRQLFDELLPLARRRHASAIRLRYIGASNQHFGYVGAVTGRQYEHAPGELLIADERDVPFMLEDGIWEKA
;
A
#
# COMPACT_ATOMS: atom_id res chain seq x y z
N MET A 1 2.54 -15.70 -12.15
CA MET A 1 1.68 -14.50 -12.18
C MET A 1 2.10 -13.41 -13.18
N ARG A 2 3.28 -12.75 -13.10
CA ARG A 2 3.59 -11.61 -14.01
C ARG A 2 3.59 -11.98 -15.51
N ALA A 3 4.24 -13.08 -15.86
CA ALA A 3 4.28 -13.57 -17.24
C ALA A 3 2.89 -13.98 -17.73
N GLU A 4 2.14 -14.73 -16.92
CA GLU A 4 0.78 -15.18 -17.25
C GLU A 4 -0.19 -14.02 -17.46
N MET A 5 -0.13 -13.00 -16.59
CA MET A 5 -0.91 -11.78 -16.76
C MET A 5 -0.58 -11.11 -18.10
N MET A 6 0.70 -11.00 -18.44
CA MET A 6 1.09 -10.37 -19.70
C MET A 6 0.66 -11.19 -20.91
N SER A 7 0.81 -12.52 -20.86
CA SER A 7 0.27 -13.41 -21.89
C SER A 7 -1.24 -13.21 -22.06
N ALA A 8 -2.00 -13.16 -20.96
CA ALA A 8 -3.45 -12.91 -21.00
C ALA A 8 -3.79 -11.57 -21.67
N VAL A 9 -3.03 -10.50 -21.39
CA VAL A 9 -3.22 -9.18 -22.02
C VAL A 9 -2.93 -9.25 -23.52
N LEU A 10 -1.78 -9.81 -23.91
CA LEU A 10 -1.36 -9.90 -25.31
C LEU A 10 -2.29 -10.81 -26.14
N GLU A 11 -2.74 -11.93 -25.57
CA GLU A 11 -3.75 -12.81 -26.16
C GLU A 11 -5.08 -12.09 -26.34
N THR A 12 -5.53 -11.34 -25.34
CA THR A 12 -6.77 -10.56 -25.43
C THR A 12 -6.69 -9.49 -26.50
N ALA A 13 -5.55 -8.83 -26.64
CA ALA A 13 -5.31 -7.81 -27.65
C ALA A 13 -5.13 -8.39 -29.07
N ARG A 14 -4.80 -9.68 -29.20
CA ARG A 14 -4.55 -10.33 -30.50
C ARG A 14 -5.76 -10.21 -31.42
N GLY A 15 -5.52 -9.81 -32.66
CA GLY A 15 -6.55 -9.60 -33.67
C GLY A 15 -7.41 -8.35 -33.45
N LYS A 16 -7.09 -7.50 -32.45
CA LYS A 16 -7.73 -6.21 -32.21
C LYS A 16 -6.78 -5.08 -32.62
N ASN A 17 -7.34 -3.91 -32.94
CA ASN A 17 -6.56 -2.71 -33.22
C ASN A 17 -6.14 -2.00 -31.92
N TRP A 18 -5.54 -2.75 -30.99
CA TRP A 18 -5.08 -2.23 -29.70
C TRP A 18 -3.56 -2.04 -29.73
N ARG A 19 -3.10 -0.90 -29.20
CA ARG A 19 -1.67 -0.65 -28.98
C ARG A 19 -1.34 -0.98 -27.54
N VAL A 20 -0.56 -2.04 -27.34
CA VAL A 20 -0.09 -2.47 -26.02
C VAL A 20 1.38 -2.08 -25.90
N GLY A 21 1.75 -1.46 -24.78
CA GLY A 21 3.13 -1.12 -24.46
C GLY A 21 3.48 -1.63 -23.06
N ILE A 22 4.70 -2.17 -22.92
CA ILE A 22 5.19 -2.74 -21.66
C ILE A 22 6.36 -1.88 -21.17
N TYR A 23 6.22 -1.40 -19.94
CA TYR A 23 7.12 -0.42 -19.35
C TYR A 23 7.46 -0.84 -17.91
N GLY A 24 8.74 -0.77 -17.57
CA GLY A 24 9.28 -1.15 -16.28
C GLY A 24 10.56 -1.97 -16.44
N GLU A 25 11.03 -2.58 -15.37
CA GLU A 25 12.28 -3.33 -15.34
C GLU A 25 12.05 -4.84 -15.46
N ASN A 26 12.97 -5.53 -16.15
CA ASN A 26 13.01 -6.98 -16.34
C ASN A 26 11.82 -7.56 -17.13
N TRP A 27 11.38 -6.85 -18.17
CA TRP A 27 10.31 -7.30 -19.08
C TRP A 27 10.84 -7.80 -20.43
N GLU A 28 12.13 -7.66 -20.70
CA GLU A 28 12.79 -7.97 -21.97
C GLU A 28 12.66 -9.44 -22.37
N ALA A 29 12.54 -10.33 -21.37
CA ALA A 29 12.29 -11.76 -21.57
C ALA A 29 10.86 -12.07 -22.04
N ILE A 30 9.90 -11.15 -21.84
CA ILE A 30 8.49 -11.30 -22.24
C ILE A 30 8.21 -10.49 -23.51
N ASP A 31 8.76 -9.27 -23.60
CA ASP A 31 8.66 -8.41 -24.77
C ASP A 31 10.01 -7.71 -24.98
N PRO A 32 10.76 -8.05 -26.05
CA PRO A 32 12.03 -7.42 -26.37
C PRO A 32 11.95 -5.91 -26.62
N THR A 33 10.75 -5.36 -26.87
CA THR A 33 10.51 -3.93 -27.06
C THR A 33 10.17 -3.19 -25.76
N ALA A 34 10.06 -3.92 -24.64
CA ALA A 34 9.78 -3.34 -23.35
C ALA A 34 10.84 -2.30 -22.96
N ARG A 35 10.41 -1.19 -22.35
CA ARG A 35 11.31 -0.10 -21.98
C ARG A 35 11.47 0.03 -20.47
N ARG A 36 12.72 0.11 -20.04
CA ARG A 36 13.08 0.39 -18.64
C ARG A 36 12.70 1.81 -18.25
N THR A 37 11.74 1.92 -17.34
CA THR A 37 11.16 3.20 -16.88
C THR A 37 10.92 3.21 -15.37
N THR A 38 11.39 2.18 -14.65
CA THR A 38 11.26 2.11 -13.19
C THR A 38 11.89 3.36 -12.55
N TYR A 39 11.10 4.05 -11.72
CA TYR A 39 11.46 5.33 -11.07
C TYR A 39 11.75 6.52 -12.00
N ASP A 40 11.49 6.41 -13.31
CA ASP A 40 11.43 7.56 -14.21
C ASP A 40 10.00 8.15 -14.20
N PHE A 41 9.72 8.95 -13.17
CA PHE A 41 8.39 9.51 -12.94
C PHE A 41 7.91 10.42 -14.08
N ALA A 42 8.83 11.14 -14.74
CA ALA A 42 8.48 12.03 -15.84
C ALA A 42 8.02 11.24 -17.07
N VAL A 43 8.79 10.21 -17.46
CA VAL A 43 8.42 9.31 -18.56
C VAL A 43 7.15 8.54 -18.22
N ASN A 44 7.04 7.98 -17.01
CA ASN A 44 5.85 7.25 -16.58
C ASN A 44 4.58 8.12 -16.65
N ARG A 45 4.66 9.37 -16.19
CA ARG A 45 3.54 10.31 -16.32
C ARG A 45 3.14 10.55 -17.77
N ALA A 46 4.10 10.70 -18.67
CA ALA A 46 3.81 10.88 -20.09
C ALA A 46 3.16 9.62 -20.70
N LEU A 47 3.64 8.44 -20.34
CA LEU A 47 3.08 7.16 -20.77
C LEU A 47 1.65 6.96 -20.29
N TYR A 48 1.37 7.20 -19.00
CA TYR A 48 0.03 7.10 -18.45
C TYR A 48 -0.94 8.05 -19.14
N LYS A 49 -0.53 9.31 -19.36
CA LYS A 49 -1.37 10.27 -20.09
C LYS A 49 -1.63 9.88 -21.54
N GLY A 50 -0.72 9.11 -22.14
CA GLY A 50 -0.82 8.66 -23.52
C GLY A 50 -1.65 7.40 -23.73
N CYS A 51 -2.08 6.70 -22.67
CA CYS A 51 -2.84 5.45 -22.79
C CYS A 51 -4.31 5.59 -22.37
N LYS A 52 -5.17 4.71 -22.94
CA LYS A 52 -6.59 4.64 -22.57
C LYS A 52 -6.82 3.90 -21.23
N ILE A 53 -6.02 2.87 -20.98
CA ILE A 53 -6.06 2.05 -19.77
C ILE A 53 -4.61 1.86 -19.32
N ALA A 54 -4.31 2.22 -18.08
CA ALA A 54 -3.11 1.77 -17.41
C ALA A 54 -3.44 0.48 -16.64
N LEU A 55 -2.62 -0.55 -16.81
CA LEU A 55 -2.79 -1.84 -16.14
C LEU A 55 -1.78 -1.98 -15.00
N GLY A 56 -2.25 -2.39 -13.84
CA GLY A 56 -1.41 -2.66 -12.68
C GLY A 56 -1.67 -4.03 -12.07
N ASN A 57 -0.63 -4.56 -11.42
CA ASN A 57 -0.66 -5.82 -10.69
C ASN A 57 0.09 -5.70 -9.36
N ASN A 58 -0.10 -6.71 -8.50
CA ASN A 58 0.61 -6.82 -7.24
C ASN A 58 1.90 -7.60 -7.42
N GLN A 59 3.01 -6.97 -7.06
CA GLN A 59 4.33 -7.60 -7.13
C GLN A 59 4.56 -8.59 -5.98
N PHE A 60 3.98 -8.33 -4.81
CA PHE A 60 4.22 -9.09 -3.58
C PHE A 60 2.91 -9.67 -3.04
N GLY A 61 2.40 -10.73 -3.69
CA GLY A 61 1.27 -11.54 -3.20
C GLY A 61 0.01 -10.77 -2.78
N ASP A 62 -0.89 -11.44 -2.07
CA ASP A 62 -2.08 -10.84 -1.45
C ASP A 62 -1.76 -10.38 -0.01
N THR A 63 -0.69 -9.60 0.14
CA THR A 63 -0.37 -8.99 1.45
C THR A 63 -1.27 -7.78 1.68
N ARG A 64 -2.07 -7.84 2.74
CA ARG A 64 -2.96 -6.75 3.14
C ARG A 64 -2.19 -5.43 3.23
N GLY A 65 -2.65 -4.42 2.51
CA GLY A 65 -2.16 -3.06 2.54
C GLY A 65 -0.91 -2.78 1.72
N PHE A 66 -0.35 -3.78 1.05
CA PHE A 66 0.75 -3.52 0.12
C PHE A 66 0.21 -2.97 -1.20
N VAL A 67 0.69 -1.78 -1.59
CA VAL A 67 0.45 -1.21 -2.92
C VAL A 67 1.70 -0.49 -3.42
N SER A 68 1.99 -0.61 -4.71
CA SER A 68 3.05 0.19 -5.36
C SER A 68 2.61 1.64 -5.48
N ASP A 69 3.59 2.53 -5.41
CA ASP A 69 3.48 3.94 -5.80
C ASP A 69 2.79 4.18 -7.16
N ARG A 70 2.81 3.18 -8.06
CA ARG A 70 2.11 3.15 -9.35
C ARG A 70 0.65 3.59 -9.25
N ILE A 71 -0.11 3.16 -8.25
CA ILE A 71 -1.52 3.55 -8.14
C ILE A 71 -1.64 5.06 -8.03
N PHE A 72 -0.80 5.70 -7.23
CA PHE A 72 -0.81 7.15 -7.04
C PHE A 72 -0.36 7.87 -8.32
N GLN A 73 0.67 7.35 -8.99
CA GLN A 73 1.17 7.94 -10.24
C GLN A 73 0.13 7.90 -11.36
N VAL A 74 -0.53 6.75 -11.57
CA VAL A 74 -1.55 6.59 -12.62
C VAL A 74 -2.76 7.48 -12.34
N LEU A 75 -3.25 7.46 -11.09
CA LEU A 75 -4.40 8.28 -10.71
C LEU A 75 -4.06 9.78 -10.84
N ALA A 76 -2.88 10.21 -10.39
CA ALA A 76 -2.43 11.60 -10.55
C ALA A 76 -2.22 12.01 -12.02
N ALA A 77 -1.96 11.05 -12.91
CA ALA A 77 -1.90 11.30 -14.35
C ALA A 77 -3.30 11.55 -14.97
N GLY A 78 -4.39 11.21 -14.27
CA GLY A 78 -5.75 11.30 -14.79
C GLY A 78 -6.10 10.16 -15.74
N THR A 79 -5.43 9.02 -15.61
CA THR A 79 -5.60 7.87 -16.50
C THR A 79 -6.50 6.82 -15.86
N PHE A 80 -7.38 6.20 -16.65
CA PHE A 80 -8.21 5.11 -16.18
C PHE A 80 -7.34 3.91 -15.79
N PHE A 81 -7.44 3.49 -14.52
CA PHE A 81 -6.59 2.47 -13.95
C PHE A 81 -7.35 1.17 -13.73
N LEU A 82 -6.82 0.08 -14.28
CA LEU A 82 -7.28 -1.29 -14.06
C LEU A 82 -6.20 -2.00 -13.23
N GLN A 83 -6.50 -2.35 -11.98
CA GLN A 83 -5.50 -2.81 -11.02
C GLN A 83 -5.91 -4.13 -10.38
N GLN A 84 -4.96 -5.04 -10.21
CA GLN A 84 -5.23 -6.28 -9.48
C GLN A 84 -5.74 -5.93 -8.07
N LYS A 85 -6.76 -6.64 -7.60
CA LYS A 85 -7.34 -6.48 -6.28
C LYS A 85 -6.28 -6.40 -5.18
N ILE A 86 -6.44 -5.45 -4.26
CA ILE A 86 -5.52 -5.22 -3.14
C ILE A 86 -6.31 -5.28 -1.85
N SER A 87 -6.10 -6.33 -1.06
CA SER A 87 -6.67 -6.42 0.28
C SER A 87 -6.24 -5.21 1.12
N GLY A 88 -7.18 -4.48 1.72
CA GLY A 88 -6.85 -3.36 2.61
C GLY A 88 -6.74 -1.98 1.97
N LEU A 89 -6.74 -1.87 0.64
CA LEU A 89 -6.48 -0.59 -0.02
C LEU A 89 -7.45 0.50 0.42
N LYS A 90 -8.76 0.23 0.36
CA LYS A 90 -9.79 1.20 0.73
C LYS A 90 -9.67 1.62 2.18
N GLU A 91 -9.53 0.66 3.10
CA GLU A 91 -9.47 0.98 4.53
C GLU A 91 -8.22 1.78 4.90
N LEU A 92 -7.08 1.51 4.25
CA LEU A 92 -5.80 2.12 4.60
C LEU A 92 -5.53 3.44 3.87
N THR A 93 -6.13 3.65 2.69
CA THR A 93 -5.84 4.82 1.84
C THR A 93 -7.08 5.62 1.45
N GLY A 94 -8.28 5.09 1.64
CA GLY A 94 -9.52 5.64 1.10
C GLY A 94 -9.70 5.48 -0.41
N ILE A 95 -8.70 4.98 -1.14
CA ILE A 95 -8.81 4.73 -2.58
C ILE A 95 -9.80 3.58 -2.79
N THR A 96 -10.92 3.88 -3.46
CA THR A 96 -12.08 2.97 -3.52
C THR A 96 -12.25 2.38 -4.93
N PRO A 97 -12.24 1.05 -5.08
CA PRO A 97 -12.58 0.38 -6.34
C PRO A 97 -13.99 0.75 -6.82
N GLY A 98 -14.20 0.87 -8.13
CA GLY A 98 -15.46 1.33 -8.73
C GLY A 98 -15.65 2.85 -8.71
N VAL A 99 -14.88 3.58 -7.89
CA VAL A 99 -14.98 5.05 -7.76
C VAL A 99 -13.76 5.75 -8.33
N HIS A 100 -12.56 5.33 -7.92
CA HIS A 100 -11.29 5.94 -8.30
C HIS A 100 -10.53 5.13 -9.36
N PHE A 101 -10.77 3.82 -9.41
CA PHE A 101 -10.16 2.87 -10.35
C PHE A 101 -11.05 1.62 -10.45
N ILE A 102 -10.73 0.70 -11.35
CA ILE A 102 -11.39 -0.61 -11.43
C ILE A 102 -10.44 -1.71 -11.01
N GLU A 103 -10.91 -2.60 -10.15
CA GLU A 103 -10.15 -3.78 -9.73
C GLU A 103 -10.40 -4.97 -10.67
N TRP A 104 -9.42 -5.87 -10.78
CA TRP A 104 -9.60 -7.21 -11.34
C TRP A 104 -9.08 -8.28 -10.37
N ASP A 105 -9.71 -9.45 -10.34
CA ASP A 105 -9.38 -10.51 -9.37
C ASP A 105 -8.47 -11.59 -9.98
N ASP A 106 -8.93 -12.22 -11.05
CA ASP A 106 -8.21 -13.27 -11.78
C ASP A 106 -7.99 -12.91 -13.27
N LEU A 107 -7.36 -13.83 -14.01
CA LEU A 107 -7.05 -13.60 -15.42
C LEU A 107 -8.29 -13.55 -16.31
N ASP A 108 -9.36 -14.28 -15.99
CA ASP A 108 -10.57 -14.28 -16.82
C ASP A 108 -11.38 -13.00 -16.60
N ASP A 109 -11.46 -12.53 -15.35
CA ASP A 109 -11.98 -11.22 -15.00
C ASP A 109 -11.15 -10.10 -15.65
N LEU A 110 -9.82 -10.21 -15.65
CA LEU A 110 -8.94 -9.29 -16.37
C LEU A 110 -9.26 -9.25 -17.87
N ARG A 111 -9.38 -10.41 -18.54
CA ARG A 111 -9.73 -10.49 -19.97
C ARG A 111 -11.08 -9.83 -20.25
N TYR A 112 -12.09 -10.16 -19.45
CA TYR A 112 -13.43 -9.58 -19.55
C TYR A 112 -13.38 -8.06 -19.39
N LYS A 113 -12.74 -7.56 -18.33
CA LYS A 113 -12.62 -6.12 -18.05
C LYS A 113 -11.82 -5.38 -19.12
N LEU A 114 -10.77 -5.97 -19.67
CA LEU A 114 -10.05 -5.35 -20.79
C LEU A 114 -10.96 -5.17 -22.00
N ILE A 115 -11.77 -6.17 -22.36
CA ILE A 115 -12.71 -6.07 -23.48
C ILE A 115 -13.77 -5.02 -23.19
N TYR A 116 -14.43 -5.11 -22.04
CA TYR A 116 -15.49 -4.18 -21.64
C TYR A 116 -14.98 -2.74 -21.60
N TRP A 117 -13.85 -2.49 -20.91
CA TRP A 117 -13.30 -1.17 -20.74
C TRP A 117 -12.47 -0.67 -21.92
N MET A 118 -12.28 -1.43 -22.99
CA MET A 118 -11.74 -0.90 -24.24
C MET A 118 -12.82 -0.48 -25.24
N ASP A 119 -14.08 -0.86 -24.99
CA ASP A 119 -15.22 -0.42 -25.79
C ASP A 119 -15.35 1.13 -25.74
N PRO A 120 -15.44 1.82 -26.89
CA PRO A 120 -15.72 3.25 -26.95
C PRO A 120 -16.98 3.68 -26.18
N ALA A 121 -17.99 2.82 -26.05
CA ALA A 121 -19.19 3.09 -25.27
C ALA A 121 -18.90 3.39 -23.78
N GLN A 122 -17.73 2.97 -23.28
CA GLN A 122 -17.31 3.22 -21.90
C GLN A 122 -16.39 4.45 -21.75
N ASP A 123 -16.11 5.22 -22.82
CA ASP A 123 -15.18 6.37 -22.78
C ASP A 123 -15.58 7.38 -21.68
N ASP A 124 -16.85 7.79 -21.61
CA ASP A 124 -17.34 8.74 -20.61
C ASP A 124 -17.18 8.21 -19.17
N MET A 125 -17.49 6.93 -18.97
CA MET A 125 -17.38 6.32 -17.65
C MET A 125 -15.91 6.18 -17.23
N ARG A 126 -15.02 5.80 -18.14
CA ARG A 126 -13.57 5.76 -17.90
C ARG A 126 -13.04 7.13 -17.47
N GLN A 127 -13.39 8.18 -18.22
CA GLN A 127 -12.95 9.55 -17.92
C GLN A 127 -13.46 10.01 -16.56
N ARG A 128 -14.72 9.72 -16.21
CA ARG A 128 -15.30 10.06 -14.90
C ARG A 128 -14.58 9.36 -13.74
N ILE A 129 -14.26 8.07 -13.88
CA ILE A 129 -13.53 7.30 -12.86
C ILE A 129 -12.10 7.84 -12.71
N ALA A 130 -11.41 8.06 -13.84
CA ALA A 130 -10.05 8.58 -13.85
C ALA A 130 -9.96 9.98 -13.20
N GLU A 131 -10.90 10.86 -13.50
CA GLU A 131 -10.96 12.21 -12.92
C GLU A 131 -11.26 12.18 -11.41
N ARG A 132 -12.16 11.30 -10.96
CA ARG A 132 -12.43 11.10 -9.53
C ARG A 132 -11.18 10.60 -8.80
N GLY A 133 -10.48 9.62 -9.38
CA GLY A 133 -9.24 9.10 -8.84
C GLY A 133 -8.16 10.18 -8.76
N ARG A 134 -7.98 10.96 -9.82
CA ARG A 134 -7.03 12.08 -9.88
C ARG A 134 -7.29 13.10 -8.78
N ARG A 135 -8.51 13.62 -8.70
CA ARG A 135 -8.89 14.59 -7.67
C ARG A 135 -8.66 14.05 -6.26
N PHE A 136 -8.99 12.78 -6.03
CA PHE A 136 -8.81 12.15 -4.73
C PHE A 136 -7.32 12.10 -4.32
N VAL A 137 -6.44 11.63 -5.21
CA VAL A 137 -5.00 11.54 -4.86
C VAL A 137 -4.31 12.90 -4.80
N GLU A 138 -4.70 13.87 -5.64
CA GLU A 138 -4.21 15.25 -5.57
C GLU A 138 -4.61 15.94 -4.25
N THR A 139 -5.77 15.58 -3.71
CA THR A 139 -6.26 16.16 -2.44
C THR A 139 -5.60 15.51 -1.22
N TYR A 140 -5.52 14.17 -1.19
CA TYR A 140 -5.20 13.42 0.04
C TYR A 140 -3.86 12.70 0.03
N HIS A 141 -3.24 12.51 -1.14
CA HIS A 141 -2.07 11.65 -1.31
C HIS A 141 -0.90 12.31 -2.03
N THR A 142 -0.84 13.65 -2.03
CA THR A 142 0.40 14.37 -2.34
C THR A 142 1.41 14.18 -1.20
N TYR A 143 2.71 14.32 -1.50
CA TYR A 143 3.73 14.29 -0.44
C TYR A 143 3.41 15.30 0.66
N ASP A 144 3.01 16.53 0.30
CA ASP A 144 2.64 17.55 1.28
C ASP A 144 1.44 17.12 2.15
N ALA A 145 0.40 16.53 1.56
CA ALA A 145 -0.75 16.03 2.32
C ALA A 145 -0.35 14.91 3.29
N ARG A 146 0.47 13.96 2.84
CA ARG A 146 0.94 12.83 3.67
C ARG A 146 1.91 13.27 4.77
N VAL A 147 2.78 14.23 4.48
CA VAL A 147 3.69 14.82 5.46
C VAL A 147 2.91 15.62 6.51
N ARG A 148 1.93 16.44 6.10
CA ARG A 148 1.04 17.12 7.05
C ARG A 148 0.32 16.13 7.96
N GLN A 149 -0.26 15.05 7.40
CA GLN A 149 -0.88 14.00 8.22
C GLN A 149 0.10 13.40 9.24
N LEU A 150 1.34 13.13 8.84
CA LEU A 150 2.36 12.63 9.74
C LEU A 150 2.57 13.59 10.92
N PHE A 151 2.73 14.88 10.65
CA PHE A 151 3.02 15.89 11.68
C PHE A 151 1.82 16.23 12.56
N ASP A 152 0.62 16.31 11.97
CA ASP A 152 -0.57 16.84 12.64
C ASP A 152 -1.37 15.75 13.37
N GLU A 153 -1.33 14.50 12.87
CA GLU A 153 -2.13 13.40 13.41
C GLU A 153 -1.25 12.32 14.06
N LEU A 154 -0.26 11.79 13.33
CA LEU A 154 0.48 10.59 13.75
C LEU A 154 1.55 10.88 14.80
N LEU A 155 2.36 11.92 14.63
CA LEU A 155 3.41 12.27 15.59
C LEU A 155 2.84 12.66 16.97
N PRO A 156 1.74 13.43 17.10
CA PRO A 156 1.12 13.69 18.39
C PRO A 156 0.61 12.41 19.08
N LEU A 157 0.05 11.46 18.32
CA LEU A 157 -0.35 10.16 18.85
C LEU A 157 0.85 9.36 19.36
N ALA A 158 1.93 9.31 18.57
CA ALA A 158 3.16 8.63 18.96
C ALA A 158 3.79 9.27 20.21
N ARG A 159 3.81 10.61 20.29
CA ARG A 159 4.32 11.34 21.45
C ARG A 159 3.49 11.11 22.70
N ARG A 160 2.16 11.14 22.62
CA ARG A 160 1.29 10.83 23.76
C ARG A 160 1.57 9.43 24.30
N ARG A 161 1.66 8.44 23.39
CA ARG A 161 1.98 7.06 23.76
C ARG A 161 3.36 6.91 24.40
N HIS A 162 4.34 7.71 23.98
CA HIS A 162 5.65 7.72 24.62
C HIS A 162 5.66 8.48 25.96
N ALA A 163 4.89 9.57 26.08
CA ALA A 163 4.78 10.35 27.32
C ALA A 163 4.08 9.55 28.43
N SER A 164 3.10 8.72 28.08
CA SER A 164 2.45 7.76 28.98
C SER A 164 3.28 6.49 29.21
N ALA A 165 4.53 6.42 28.74
CA ALA A 165 5.37 5.25 28.93
C ALA A 165 6.31 5.47 30.13
N ILE A 166 6.36 4.47 31.00
CA ILE A 166 7.23 4.47 32.18
C ILE A 166 8.39 3.51 31.93
N ARG A 167 9.59 3.94 32.29
CA ARG A 167 10.78 3.09 32.24
C ARG A 167 10.84 2.25 33.51
N LEU A 168 10.92 0.94 33.33
CA LEU A 168 11.08 -0.02 34.41
C LEU A 168 12.45 -0.70 34.30
N ARG A 169 13.12 -0.89 35.43
CA ARG A 169 14.30 -1.73 35.57
C ARG A 169 13.85 -3.09 36.11
N TYR A 170 14.34 -4.17 35.52
CA TYR A 170 14.18 -5.50 36.07
C TYR A 170 15.16 -5.70 37.24
N ILE A 171 14.64 -6.15 38.37
CA ILE A 171 15.41 -6.42 39.60
C ILE A 171 15.28 -7.86 40.09
N GLY A 172 14.64 -8.73 39.30
CA GLY A 172 14.57 -10.16 39.61
C GLY A 172 15.89 -10.90 39.35
N ALA A 173 15.91 -12.18 39.71
CA ALA A 173 17.13 -13.00 39.64
C ALA A 173 17.48 -13.52 38.22
N SER A 174 16.58 -13.38 37.24
CA SER A 174 16.82 -13.89 35.89
C SER A 174 17.82 -13.01 35.13
N ASN A 175 18.72 -13.64 34.38
CA ASN A 175 19.59 -12.96 33.41
C ASN A 175 19.28 -13.40 31.98
N GLN A 176 18.05 -13.84 31.72
CA GLN A 176 17.59 -14.31 30.42
C GLN A 176 16.56 -13.36 29.83
N HIS A 177 16.42 -13.40 28.51
CA HIS A 177 15.32 -12.75 27.82
C HIS A 177 14.00 -13.45 28.16
N PHE A 178 12.95 -12.69 28.48
CA PHE A 178 11.62 -13.24 28.68
C PHE A 178 10.51 -12.25 28.28
N GLY A 179 9.33 -12.79 27.99
CA GLY A 179 8.13 -11.99 27.69
C GLY A 179 7.29 -11.70 28.93
N TYR A 180 6.61 -10.55 28.94
CA TYR A 180 5.60 -10.18 29.94
C TYR A 180 4.35 -9.65 29.23
N VAL A 181 3.16 -10.04 29.67
CA VAL A 181 1.91 -9.55 29.09
C VAL A 181 1.26 -8.55 30.04
N GLY A 182 1.07 -7.32 29.57
CA GLY A 182 0.42 -6.26 30.34
C GLY A 182 -0.99 -6.64 30.77
N ALA A 183 -1.27 -6.55 32.06
CA ALA A 183 -2.54 -6.94 32.65
C ALA A 183 -3.73 -6.09 32.18
N VAL A 184 -3.50 -4.82 31.81
CA VAL A 184 -4.55 -3.89 31.37
C VAL A 184 -4.59 -3.80 29.86
N THR A 185 -3.46 -3.58 29.20
CA THR A 185 -3.46 -3.32 27.76
C THR A 185 -3.32 -4.58 26.91
N GLY A 186 -3.02 -5.74 27.52
CA GLY A 186 -2.72 -6.98 26.80
C GLY A 186 -1.46 -6.90 25.95
N ARG A 187 -0.62 -5.89 26.16
CA ARG A 187 0.58 -5.65 25.34
C ARG A 187 1.64 -6.67 25.70
N GLN A 188 2.30 -7.22 24.68
CA GLN A 188 3.51 -8.02 24.89
C GLN A 188 4.71 -7.09 25.06
N TYR A 189 5.39 -7.29 26.18
CA TYR A 189 6.64 -6.66 26.55
C TYR A 189 7.73 -7.73 26.47
N GLU A 190 8.91 -7.33 26.02
CA GLU A 190 10.09 -8.19 25.97
C GLU A 190 11.17 -7.59 26.85
N HIS A 191 11.61 -8.35 27.85
CA HIS A 191 12.76 -8.00 28.67
C HIS A 191 14.03 -8.55 28.03
N ALA A 192 15.04 -7.70 27.89
CA ALA A 192 16.41 -8.10 27.62
C ALA A 192 17.32 -7.70 28.79
N PRO A 193 18.26 -8.57 29.23
CA PRO A 193 19.17 -8.26 30.32
C PRO A 193 19.96 -6.97 30.08
N GLY A 194 19.99 -6.10 31.08
CA GLY A 194 20.69 -4.80 31.01
C GLY A 194 19.89 -3.67 30.34
N GLU A 195 18.72 -3.96 29.77
CA GLU A 195 17.86 -2.95 29.14
C GLU A 195 16.72 -2.50 30.07
N LEU A 196 16.32 -1.23 29.94
CA LEU A 196 15.12 -0.71 30.58
C LEU A 196 13.90 -1.13 29.76
N LEU A 197 12.87 -1.63 30.44
CA LEU A 197 11.59 -1.90 29.81
C LEU A 197 10.77 -0.60 29.69
N ILE A 198 10.27 -0.29 28.50
CA ILE A 198 9.36 0.84 28.28
C ILE A 198 7.91 0.32 28.34
N ALA A 199 7.32 0.40 29.53
CA ALA A 199 5.98 -0.08 29.82
C ALA A 199 4.90 1.00 29.66
N ASP A 200 3.68 0.62 29.29
CA ASP A 200 2.53 1.54 29.30
C ASP A 200 2.15 1.86 30.76
N GLU A 201 1.92 3.13 31.09
CA GLU A 201 1.60 3.58 32.47
C GLU A 201 0.44 2.81 33.10
N ARG A 202 -0.49 2.29 32.29
CA ARG A 202 -1.65 1.53 32.77
C ARG A 202 -1.29 0.14 33.27
N ASP A 203 -0.24 -0.48 32.73
CA ASP A 203 0.22 -1.80 33.16
C ASP A 203 1.19 -1.71 34.34
N VAL A 204 1.90 -0.59 34.48
CA VAL A 204 2.98 -0.38 35.46
C VAL A 204 2.57 -0.70 36.90
N PRO A 205 1.39 -0.32 37.43
CA PRO A 205 1.00 -0.67 38.79
C PRO A 205 1.07 -2.19 39.06
N PHE A 206 0.59 -3.00 38.12
CA PHE A 206 0.60 -4.46 38.22
C PHE A 206 2.02 -5.03 38.09
N MET A 207 2.84 -4.47 37.20
CA MET A 207 4.24 -4.88 37.07
C MET A 207 5.04 -4.61 38.35
N LEU A 208 4.76 -3.52 39.05
CA LEU A 208 5.42 -3.21 40.32
C LEU A 208 4.95 -4.13 41.46
N GLU A 209 3.69 -4.58 41.44
CA GLU A 209 3.15 -5.55 42.41
C GLU A 209 3.85 -6.92 42.31
N ASP A 210 4.37 -7.30 41.15
CA ASP A 210 5.15 -8.54 40.97
C ASP A 210 6.48 -8.54 41.76
N GLY A 211 6.94 -7.37 42.23
CA GLY A 211 8.15 -7.24 43.06
C GLY A 211 9.47 -7.49 42.33
N ILE A 212 9.43 -7.69 41.01
CA ILE A 212 10.60 -7.94 40.15
C ILE A 212 10.91 -6.76 39.22
N TRP A 213 10.15 -5.67 39.35
CA TRP A 213 10.31 -4.43 38.58
C TRP A 213 10.36 -3.21 39.49
N GLU A 214 11.14 -2.22 39.12
CA GLU A 214 11.14 -0.89 39.76
C GLU A 214 11.13 0.22 38.70
N LYS A 215 10.67 1.42 39.06
CA LYS A 215 10.77 2.58 38.17
C LYS A 215 12.22 3.05 38.08
N ALA A 216 12.69 3.27 36.85
CA ALA A 216 14.04 3.74 36.56
C ALA A 216 14.18 5.27 36.53
#